data_AF-A0A959A4S5-F1
#
_entry.id   AF-A0A959A4S5-F1
#
_cell.length_a   1.000
_cell.length_b   1.000
_cell.length_c   1.000
_cell.angle_alpha   90.00
_cell.angle_beta   90.00
_cell.angle_gamma   90.00
#
_symmetry.space_group_name_H-M   'P 1'
#
loop_
_entity.id
_entity.type
_entity.pdbx_description
1 polymer ?
#
loop_
_entity_poly.entity_id
_entity_poly.type
_entity_poly.pdbx_seq_one_letter_code
_entity_poly.pdbx_strand_id
1 'polypeptide(L)'
;MLFQGAALFDSKTVEENVRFPLDVLTKQPMGEKLDRVNLVLERVGLSNTNKKMPSELSGGMKKRVGIARAIVNNSKYLFCDEPNSGLDPQTSITIDNLIKEITQEYDITTVVVSHDMNSVMEIGDYILFIYKGEKLWEGTADEVLDAEVKDFNDFVFANKLMRSLKKLRQ
;
A
#
# COMPACT_ATOMS: atom_id res chain seq x y z
N MET A 1 -2.78 -6.87 -6.83
CA MET A 1 -3.66 -6.27 -5.80
C MET A 1 -3.15 -6.67 -4.43
N LEU A 2 -3.03 -5.70 -3.54
CA LEU A 2 -2.74 -5.86 -2.11
C LEU A 2 -4.05 -5.71 -1.34
N PHE A 3 -4.46 -6.78 -0.66
CA PHE A 3 -5.68 -6.79 0.15
C PHE A 3 -5.40 -6.28 1.56
N GLN A 4 -6.42 -5.76 2.25
CA GLN A 4 -6.31 -5.29 3.64
C GLN A 4 -5.72 -6.35 4.57
N GLY A 5 -6.08 -7.63 4.43
CA GLY A 5 -5.50 -8.74 5.22
C GLY A 5 -4.21 -9.35 4.66
N ALA A 6 -3.59 -8.74 3.64
CA ALA A 6 -2.59 -9.33 2.72
C ALA A 6 -3.10 -10.56 1.93
N ALA A 7 -4.05 -11.33 2.46
CA ALA A 7 -4.63 -12.53 1.86
C ALA A 7 -3.54 -13.52 1.41
N LEU A 8 -2.57 -13.78 2.29
CA LEU A 8 -1.55 -14.79 2.06
C LEU A 8 -2.15 -16.19 2.22
N PHE A 9 -1.63 -17.15 1.48
CA PHE A 9 -1.98 -18.55 1.64
C PHE A 9 -1.28 -19.10 2.88
N ASP A 10 -2.05 -19.43 3.92
CA ASP A 10 -1.52 -19.96 5.18
C ASP A 10 -0.87 -21.34 5.04
N SER A 11 -1.20 -22.08 3.97
CA SER A 11 -0.63 -23.39 3.64
C SER A 11 0.66 -23.32 2.82
N LYS A 12 1.15 -22.11 2.52
CA LYS A 12 2.32 -21.87 1.68
C LYS A 12 3.35 -21.03 2.42
N THR A 13 4.62 -21.31 2.16
CA THR A 13 5.73 -20.47 2.63
C THR A 13 5.68 -19.06 2.02
N VAL A 14 6.49 -18.15 2.56
CA VAL A 14 6.68 -16.80 1.99
C VAL A 14 7.10 -16.87 0.53
N GLU A 15 8.08 -17.72 0.21
CA GLU A 15 8.56 -17.91 -1.16
C GLU A 15 7.43 -18.35 -2.09
N GLU A 16 6.67 -19.37 -1.71
CA GLU A 16 5.57 -19.87 -2.52
C GLU A 16 4.44 -18.86 -2.68
N ASN A 17 4.17 -18.05 -1.65
CA ASN A 17 3.21 -16.94 -1.74
C ASN A 17 3.65 -15.90 -2.78
N VAL A 18 4.92 -15.49 -2.74
CA VAL A 18 5.47 -14.50 -3.68
C VAL A 18 5.64 -15.08 -5.08
N ARG A 19 6.01 -16.37 -5.20
CA ARG A 19 6.16 -17.07 -6.49
C ARG A 19 4.83 -17.35 -7.17
N PHE A 20 3.73 -17.46 -6.41
CA PHE A 20 2.43 -17.89 -6.93
C PHE A 20 2.00 -17.20 -8.24
N PRO A 21 2.09 -15.86 -8.41
CA PRO A 21 1.75 -15.21 -9.67
C PRO A 21 2.65 -15.65 -10.83
N LEU A 22 3.95 -15.89 -10.59
CA LEU A 22 4.86 -16.41 -11.63
C LEU A 22 4.49 -17.85 -12.02
N ASP A 23 4.06 -18.66 -11.06
CA ASP A 23 3.62 -20.03 -11.32
C ASP A 23 2.36 -20.12 -12.17
N VAL A 24 1.44 -19.17 -11.99
CA VAL A 24 0.17 -19.13 -12.71
C VAL A 24 0.28 -18.43 -14.06
N LEU A 25 1.06 -17.34 -14.14
CA LEU A 25 1.04 -16.42 -15.28
C LEU A 25 2.23 -16.57 -16.22
N THR A 26 3.30 -17.25 -15.82
CA THR A 26 4.53 -17.37 -16.62
C THR A 26 4.96 -18.83 -16.81
N LYS A 27 5.73 -19.08 -17.88
CA LYS A 27 6.37 -20.38 -18.17
C LYS A 27 7.86 -20.39 -17.84
N GLN A 28 8.32 -19.45 -17.01
CA GLN A 28 9.74 -19.30 -16.67
C GLN A 28 10.27 -20.56 -15.94
N PRO A 29 11.54 -20.92 -16.17
CA PRO A 29 12.23 -21.95 -15.39
C PRO A 29 12.20 -21.64 -13.89
N MET A 30 12.23 -22.68 -13.05
CA MET A 30 12.18 -22.51 -11.60
C MET A 30 13.34 -21.64 -11.06
N GLY A 31 14.54 -21.74 -11.63
CA GLY A 31 15.68 -20.91 -11.24
C GLY A 31 15.39 -19.42 -11.39
N GLU A 32 14.93 -18.99 -12.57
CA GLU A 32 14.57 -17.60 -12.84
C GLU A 32 13.45 -17.09 -11.92
N LYS A 33 12.46 -17.95 -11.61
CA LYS A 33 11.40 -17.61 -10.66
C LYS A 33 11.94 -17.37 -9.26
N LEU A 34 12.85 -18.22 -8.80
CA LEU A 34 13.46 -18.08 -7.47
C LEU A 34 14.34 -16.83 -7.39
N ASP A 35 15.12 -16.54 -8.43
CA ASP A 35 15.92 -15.32 -8.50
C ASP A 35 15.03 -14.07 -8.42
N ARG A 36 13.91 -14.07 -9.16
CA ARG A 36 12.94 -12.97 -9.11
C ARG A 36 12.29 -12.84 -7.73
N VAL A 37 11.92 -13.94 -7.09
CA VAL A 37 11.34 -13.94 -5.74
C VAL A 37 12.34 -13.37 -4.72
N ASN A 38 13.60 -13.79 -4.77
CA ASN A 38 14.64 -13.30 -3.89
C ASN A 38 14.86 -11.80 -4.06
N LEU A 39 14.92 -11.32 -5.30
CA LEU A 39 15.07 -9.91 -5.61
C LEU A 39 13.95 -9.05 -5.00
N VAL A 40 12.69 -9.46 -5.16
CA VAL A 40 11.57 -8.68 -4.61
C VAL A 40 11.44 -8.80 -3.10
N LEU A 41 11.81 -9.95 -2.51
CA LEU A 41 11.86 -10.12 -1.05
C LEU A 41 12.94 -9.22 -0.42
N GLU A 42 14.10 -9.12 -1.06
CA GLU A 42 15.14 -8.18 -0.66
C GLU A 42 14.66 -6.73 -0.78
N ARG A 43 13.98 -6.37 -1.88
CA ARG A 43 13.46 -5.02 -2.08
C ARG A 43 12.47 -4.55 -1.00
N VAL A 44 11.67 -5.47 -0.47
CA VAL A 44 10.75 -5.17 0.64
C VAL A 44 11.39 -5.36 2.02
N GLY A 45 12.71 -5.59 2.10
CA GLY A 45 13.45 -5.75 3.35
C GLY A 45 13.16 -7.06 4.09
N LEU A 46 12.84 -8.13 3.37
CA LEU A 46 12.51 -9.46 3.88
C LEU A 46 13.48 -10.55 3.41
N SER A 47 14.77 -10.20 3.24
CA SER A 47 15.82 -11.14 2.89
C SER A 47 15.88 -12.33 3.87
N ASN A 48 16.16 -13.52 3.36
CA ASN A 48 16.24 -14.77 4.13
C ASN A 48 14.95 -15.20 4.85
N THR A 49 13.77 -14.72 4.42
CA THR A 49 12.48 -15.14 5.01
C THR A 49 11.73 -16.19 4.19
N ASN A 50 12.27 -16.62 3.06
CA ASN A 50 11.67 -17.53 2.08
C ASN A 50 10.92 -18.72 2.69
N LYS A 51 11.58 -19.42 3.63
CA LYS A 51 11.07 -20.67 4.21
C LYS A 51 10.08 -20.49 5.35
N LYS A 52 9.89 -19.25 5.82
CA LYS A 52 8.94 -18.97 6.91
C LYS A 52 7.50 -19.16 6.42
N MET A 53 6.63 -19.52 7.34
CA MET A 53 5.20 -19.56 7.16
C MET A 53 4.57 -18.21 7.52
N PRO A 54 3.43 -17.82 6.92
CA PRO A 54 2.74 -16.57 7.29
C PRO A 54 2.45 -16.45 8.78
N SER A 55 2.20 -17.56 9.49
CA SER A 55 1.99 -17.59 10.94
C SER A 55 3.20 -17.10 11.76
N GLU A 56 4.41 -17.17 11.21
CA GLU A 56 5.66 -16.77 11.86
C GLU A 56 6.01 -15.28 11.61
N LEU A 57 5.15 -14.55 10.90
CA LEU A 57 5.38 -13.16 10.48
C LEU A 57 4.57 -12.17 11.32
N SER A 58 5.17 -11.02 11.61
CA SER A 58 4.43 -9.88 12.17
C SER A 58 3.44 -9.31 11.15
N GLY A 59 2.48 -8.48 11.60
CA GLY A 59 1.51 -7.82 10.71
C GLY A 59 2.19 -7.03 9.59
N GLY A 60 3.20 -6.22 9.92
CA GLY A 60 3.96 -5.46 8.92
C GLY A 60 4.74 -6.36 7.95
N MET A 61 5.31 -7.46 8.43
CA MET A 61 5.98 -8.44 7.55
C MET A 61 4.99 -9.09 6.59
N LYS A 62 3.78 -9.47 7.03
CA LYS A 62 2.74 -10.04 6.15
C LYS A 62 2.35 -9.06 5.04
N LYS A 63 2.21 -7.77 5.36
CA LYS A 63 1.92 -6.72 4.39
C LYS A 63 3.03 -6.60 3.34
N ARG A 64 4.29 -6.59 3.78
CA ARG A 64 5.47 -6.56 2.89
C ARG A 64 5.54 -7.79 1.98
N VAL A 65 5.23 -8.99 2.47
CA VAL A 65 5.09 -10.19 1.63
C VAL A 65 3.96 -10.02 0.60
N GLY A 66 2.82 -9.43 1.01
CA GLY A 66 1.73 -9.09 0.10
C GLY A 66 2.14 -8.13 -1.02
N ILE A 67 2.95 -7.11 -0.69
CA ILE A 67 3.53 -6.16 -1.65
C ILE A 67 4.47 -6.90 -2.60
N ALA A 68 5.42 -7.69 -2.08
CA ALA A 68 6.35 -8.49 -2.89
C ALA A 68 5.61 -9.38 -3.88
N ARG A 69 4.56 -10.08 -3.44
CA ARG A 69 3.69 -10.87 -4.31
C ARG A 69 3.00 -10.03 -5.39
N ALA A 70 2.58 -8.80 -5.07
CA ALA A 70 1.89 -7.94 -6.05
C ALA A 70 2.82 -7.40 -7.15
N ILE A 71 4.12 -7.23 -6.86
CA ILE A 71 5.12 -6.65 -7.79
C ILE A 71 6.00 -7.69 -8.48
N VAL A 72 5.98 -8.94 -8.05
CA VAL A 72 6.85 -10.01 -8.56
C VAL A 72 6.81 -10.13 -10.09
N ASN A 73 5.65 -9.90 -10.70
CA ASN A 73 5.42 -10.04 -12.15
C ASN A 73 5.60 -8.72 -12.93
N ASN A 74 6.31 -7.73 -12.38
CA ASN A 74 6.53 -6.42 -13.01
C ASN A 74 5.22 -5.72 -13.43
N SER A 75 4.25 -5.73 -12.51
CA SER A 75 2.90 -5.22 -12.72
C SER A 75 2.91 -3.73 -13.07
N LYS A 76 2.14 -3.31 -14.08
CA LYS A 76 1.96 -1.89 -14.45
C LYS A 76 0.95 -1.13 -13.59
N TYR A 77 0.12 -1.85 -12.86
CA TYR A 77 -0.90 -1.30 -11.97
C TYR A 77 -0.82 -1.98 -10.61
N LEU A 78 -0.86 -1.19 -9.54
CA LEU A 78 -0.89 -1.68 -8.17
C LEU A 78 -2.12 -1.11 -7.46
N PHE A 79 -3.05 -2.00 -7.12
CA PHE A 79 -4.20 -1.65 -6.28
C PHE A 79 -3.92 -2.05 -4.84
N CYS A 80 -4.01 -1.08 -3.92
CA CYS A 80 -3.82 -1.25 -2.49
C CYS A 80 -5.11 -0.91 -1.75
N ASP A 81 -5.62 -1.87 -0.99
CA ASP A 81 -6.79 -1.70 -0.13
C ASP A 81 -6.33 -1.67 1.33
N GLU A 82 -6.43 -0.50 1.97
CA GLU A 82 -6.04 -0.24 3.37
C GLU A 82 -4.67 -0.85 3.74
N PRO A 83 -3.58 -0.42 3.07
CA PRO A 83 -2.28 -1.05 3.19
C PRO A 83 -1.70 -0.98 4.62
N ASN A 84 -1.98 0.11 5.33
CA ASN A 84 -1.50 0.43 6.67
C ASN A 84 -2.42 -0.04 7.81
N SER A 85 -3.64 -0.51 7.51
CA SER A 85 -4.64 -0.87 8.52
C SER A 85 -4.14 -1.94 9.48
N GLY A 86 -4.33 -1.71 10.79
CA GLY A 86 -3.97 -2.64 11.87
C GLY A 86 -2.49 -2.63 12.24
N LEU A 87 -1.72 -1.65 11.77
CA LEU A 87 -0.33 -1.44 12.12
C LEU A 87 -0.19 -0.26 13.09
N ASP A 88 0.92 -0.23 13.83
CA ASP A 88 1.30 0.95 14.60
C ASP A 88 1.70 2.11 13.66
N PRO A 89 1.57 3.37 14.10
CA PRO A 89 1.81 4.54 13.25
C PRO A 89 3.19 4.58 12.57
N GLN A 90 4.26 4.10 13.23
CA GLN A 90 5.60 4.12 12.64
C GLN A 90 5.72 3.07 11.52
N THR A 91 5.18 1.87 11.75
CA THR A 91 5.16 0.84 10.71
C THR A 91 4.27 1.26 9.54
N SER A 92 3.14 1.92 9.77
CA SER A 92 2.26 2.46 8.72
C SER A 92 3.02 3.38 7.76
N ILE A 93 3.71 4.40 8.29
CA ILE A 93 4.54 5.32 7.50
C ILE A 93 5.60 4.57 6.69
N THR A 94 6.20 3.52 7.26
CA THR A 94 7.19 2.71 6.56
C THR A 94 6.58 1.94 5.38
N ILE A 95 5.34 1.44 5.53
CA ILE A 95 4.62 0.75 4.45
C ILE A 95 4.22 1.74 3.35
N ASP A 96 3.73 2.92 3.72
CA ASP A 96 3.30 3.93 2.76
C ASP A 96 4.49 4.42 1.92
N ASN A 97 5.61 4.74 2.57
CA ASN A 97 6.85 5.11 1.88
C ASN A 97 7.36 3.99 0.97
N LEU A 98 7.30 2.73 1.41
CA LEU A 98 7.67 1.59 0.57
C LEU A 98 6.79 1.52 -0.70
N ILE A 99 5.48 1.74 -0.58
CA ILE A 99 4.56 1.74 -1.74
C ILE A 99 4.92 2.90 -2.67
N LYS A 100 5.18 4.10 -2.15
CA LYS A 100 5.58 5.28 -2.93
C LYS A 100 6.86 5.04 -3.70
N GLU A 101 7.90 4.54 -3.03
CA GLU A 101 9.19 4.23 -3.66
C GLU A 101 9.04 3.20 -4.78
N ILE A 102 8.32 2.10 -4.52
CA ILE A 102 8.07 1.07 -5.54
C ILE A 102 7.30 1.64 -6.74
N THR A 103 6.32 2.50 -6.49
CA THR A 103 5.53 3.16 -7.53
C THR A 103 6.43 3.95 -8.48
N GLN A 104 7.37 4.72 -7.91
CA GLN A 104 8.31 5.54 -8.67
C GLN A 104 9.41 4.71 -9.36
N GLU A 105 9.99 3.74 -8.64
CA GLU A 105 11.10 2.91 -9.14
C GLU A 105 10.69 2.01 -10.30
N TYR A 106 9.48 1.43 -10.23
CA TYR A 106 8.98 0.48 -11.22
C TYR A 106 8.07 1.12 -12.28
N ASP A 107 7.85 2.44 -12.20
CA ASP A 107 6.93 3.19 -13.08
C ASP A 107 5.54 2.51 -13.13
N ILE A 108 4.95 2.36 -11.95
CA ILE A 108 3.66 1.70 -11.74
C ILE A 108 2.60 2.76 -11.48
N THR A 109 1.41 2.59 -12.04
CA THR A 109 0.25 3.36 -11.61
C THR A 109 -0.35 2.71 -10.35
N THR A 110 -0.24 3.39 -9.22
CA THR A 110 -0.74 2.88 -7.93
C THR A 110 -2.03 3.57 -7.51
N VAL A 111 -3.04 2.79 -7.15
CA VAL A 111 -4.31 3.28 -6.59
C VAL A 111 -4.43 2.76 -5.17
N VAL A 112 -4.50 3.67 -4.21
CA VAL A 112 -4.65 3.35 -2.79
C VAL A 112 -6.04 3.76 -2.31
N VAL A 113 -6.75 2.81 -1.71
CA VAL A 113 -7.97 3.08 -0.95
C VAL A 113 -7.60 3.13 0.51
N SER A 114 -7.82 4.28 1.16
CA SER A 114 -7.62 4.41 2.60
C SER A 114 -8.53 5.48 3.21
N HIS A 115 -8.82 5.31 4.50
CA HIS A 115 -9.42 6.32 5.36
C HIS A 115 -8.39 7.10 6.20
N ASP A 116 -7.10 6.75 6.17
CA ASP A 116 -6.06 7.44 6.94
C ASP A 116 -5.55 8.67 6.19
N MET A 117 -5.84 9.86 6.74
CA MET A 117 -5.42 11.12 6.15
C MET A 117 -3.92 11.37 6.23
N ASN A 118 -3.19 10.77 7.18
CA ASN A 118 -1.74 10.95 7.20
C ASN A 118 -1.10 10.31 5.96
N SER A 119 -1.50 9.08 5.65
CA SER A 119 -1.04 8.35 4.46
C SER A 119 -1.47 9.04 3.17
N VAL A 120 -2.73 9.47 3.09
CA VAL A 120 -3.24 10.18 1.90
C VAL A 120 -2.44 11.46 1.63
N MET A 121 -2.10 12.22 2.66
CA MET A 121 -1.30 13.44 2.52
C MET A 121 0.18 13.17 2.23
N GLU A 122 0.73 12.02 2.66
CA GLU A 122 2.15 11.68 2.52
C GLU A 122 2.50 11.09 1.14
N ILE A 123 1.62 10.23 0.61
CA ILE A 123 1.88 9.47 -0.62
C ILE A 123 0.88 9.74 -1.76
N GLY A 124 -0.18 10.53 -1.52
CA GLY A 124 -1.21 10.80 -2.51
C GLY A 124 -0.82 11.93 -3.47
N ASP A 125 -0.51 11.59 -4.72
CA ASP A 125 -0.30 12.57 -5.78
C ASP A 125 -1.63 13.20 -6.26
N TYR A 126 -2.68 12.35 -6.33
CA TYR A 126 -4.04 12.74 -6.70
C TYR A 126 -5.04 12.01 -5.81
N ILE A 127 -5.93 12.76 -5.19
CA ILE A 127 -6.84 12.30 -4.15
C ILE A 127 -8.26 12.41 -4.67
N LEU A 128 -9.03 11.33 -4.50
CA LEU A 128 -10.45 11.26 -4.81
C LEU A 128 -11.23 10.97 -3.54
N PHE A 129 -12.12 11.88 -3.15
CA PHE A 129 -13.00 11.67 -2.00
C PHE A 129 -14.39 11.22 -2.47
N ILE A 130 -14.77 10.02 -2.04
CA ILE A 130 -16.06 9.41 -2.33
C ILE A 130 -16.86 9.35 -1.03
N TYR A 131 -18.09 9.84 -1.07
CA TYR A 131 -19.02 9.78 0.05
C TYR A 131 -20.41 9.38 -0.45
N LYS A 132 -21.01 8.37 0.19
CA LYS A 132 -22.33 7.81 -0.18
C LYS A 132 -22.44 7.42 -1.67
N GLY A 133 -21.34 6.93 -2.25
CA GLY A 133 -21.30 6.49 -3.65
C GLY A 133 -21.11 7.61 -4.68
N GLU A 134 -20.98 8.86 -4.24
CA GLU A 134 -20.73 10.00 -5.11
C GLU A 134 -19.33 10.56 -4.90
N LYS A 135 -18.70 11.01 -6.00
CA LYS A 135 -17.47 11.79 -5.95
C LYS A 135 -17.81 13.19 -5.45
N LEU A 136 -17.40 13.51 -4.22
CA LEU A 136 -17.66 14.83 -3.65
C LEU A 136 -16.48 15.80 -3.78
N TRP A 137 -15.26 15.29 -3.88
CA TRP A 137 -14.07 16.13 -4.03
C TRP A 137 -12.96 15.37 -4.76
N GLU A 138 -12.12 16.10 -5.48
CA GLU A 138 -10.89 15.59 -6.08
C GLU A 138 -9.85 16.72 -6.10
N GLY A 139 -8.57 16.36 -6.00
CA GLY A 139 -7.48 17.32 -5.99
C GLY A 139 -6.16 16.73 -5.52
N THR A 140 -5.16 17.59 -5.34
CA THR A 140 -3.85 17.24 -4.79
C THR A 140 -3.83 17.38 -3.27
N ALA A 141 -2.79 16.85 -2.62
CA ALA A 141 -2.61 17.00 -1.17
C ALA A 141 -2.58 18.48 -0.74
N ASP A 142 -2.03 19.38 -1.56
CA ASP A 142 -1.94 20.80 -1.23
C ASP A 142 -3.30 21.51 -1.21
N GLU A 143 -4.23 21.05 -2.05
CA GLU A 143 -5.58 21.59 -2.22
C GLU A 143 -6.55 21.11 -1.12
N VAL A 144 -6.18 20.09 -0.34
CA VAL A 144 -7.02 19.53 0.75
C VAL A 144 -7.39 20.59 1.78
N LEU A 145 -6.46 21.50 2.11
CA LEU A 145 -6.71 22.57 3.09
C LEU A 145 -7.67 23.64 2.58
N ASP A 146 -7.73 23.82 1.26
CA ASP A 146 -8.51 24.86 0.60
C ASP A 146 -9.89 24.36 0.17
N ALA A 147 -10.19 23.07 0.38
CA ALA A 147 -11.47 22.48 0.04
C ALA A 147 -12.63 23.14 0.81
N GLU A 148 -13.70 23.49 0.09
CA GLU A 148 -14.93 24.10 0.65
C GLU A 148 -16.05 23.08 0.89
N VAL A 149 -15.86 21.82 0.48
CA VAL A 149 -16.86 20.75 0.62
C VAL A 149 -17.05 20.40 2.09
N LYS A 150 -18.26 20.64 2.61
CA LYS A 150 -18.56 20.47 4.04
C LYS A 150 -18.30 19.04 4.53
N ASP A 151 -18.81 18.03 3.85
CA ASP A 151 -18.66 16.62 4.29
C ASP A 151 -17.19 16.16 4.25
N PHE A 152 -16.43 16.62 3.25
CA PHE A 152 -14.99 16.38 3.17
C PHE A 152 -14.26 17.06 4.33
N ASN A 153 -14.59 18.32 4.60
CA ASN A 153 -14.00 19.07 5.71
C ASN A 153 -14.32 18.47 7.07
N ASP A 154 -15.55 18.00 7.27
CA ASP A 154 -15.96 17.35 8.52
C ASP A 154 -15.18 16.05 8.75
N PHE A 155 -14.86 15.32 7.67
CA PHE A 155 -14.04 14.11 7.70
C PHE A 155 -12.56 14.41 7.96
N VAL A 156 -11.93 15.25 7.12
CA VAL A 156 -10.49 15.58 7.18
C VAL A 156 -10.15 16.34 8.46
N PHE A 157 -10.97 17.33 8.82
CA PHE A 157 -10.76 18.19 9.98
C PHE A 157 -11.56 17.73 11.20
N ALA A 158 -11.83 16.42 11.34
CA ALA A 158 -12.47 15.89 12.54
C ALA A 158 -11.66 16.22 13.82
N ASN A 159 -10.32 16.22 13.72
CA ASN A 159 -9.42 16.47 14.85
C ASN A 159 -9.10 17.98 15.05
N LYS A 160 -9.00 18.40 16.32
CA LYS A 160 -8.78 19.79 16.76
C LYS A 160 -7.49 20.41 16.23
N LEU A 161 -6.45 19.59 16.05
CA LEU A 161 -5.17 20.03 15.47
C LEU A 161 -5.34 20.48 14.01
N MET A 162 -5.97 19.62 13.19
CA MET A 162 -6.20 19.90 11.78
C MET A 162 -7.11 21.12 11.59
N ARG A 163 -8.15 21.28 12.44
CA ARG A 163 -8.98 22.49 12.45
C ARG A 163 -8.18 23.77 12.71
N SER A 164 -7.18 23.69 13.59
CA SER A 164 -6.32 24.84 13.90
C SER A 164 -5.42 25.18 12.72
N LEU A 165 -4.88 24.19 12.01
CA LEU A 165 -4.07 24.40 10.81
C LEU A 165 -4.87 25.09 9.69
N LYS A 166 -6.12 24.67 9.46
CA LYS A 166 -7.00 25.32 8.47
C LYS A 166 -7.25 26.80 8.80
N LYS A 167 -7.44 27.13 10.08
CA LYS A 167 -7.64 28.51 10.55
C LYS A 167 -6.41 29.40 10.42
N LEU A 168 -5.21 28.84 10.39
CA LEU A 168 -3.97 29.62 10.22
C LEU A 168 -3.71 30.02 8.77
N ARG A 169 -4.37 29.35 7.82
CA ARG A 169 -4.23 29.57 6.37
C ARG A 169 -5.30 30.52 5.80
N GLN A 170 -6.36 30.80 6.58
CA GLN A 170 -7.43 31.77 6.29
C GLN A 170 -7.18 33.10 7.01
#